data_AF-A0A5C7VMW7-F1
#
_entry.id   AF-A0A5C7VMW7-F1
#
_cell.length_a   1.000
_cell.length_b   1.000
_cell.length_c   1.000
_cell.angle_alpha   90.00
_cell.angle_beta   90.00
_cell.angle_gamma   90.00
#
_symmetry.space_group_name_H-M   'P 1'
#
loop_
_entity.id
_entity.type
_entity.pdbx_description
1 polymer ?
#
loop_
_entity_poly.entity_id
_entity_poly.type
_entity_poly.pdbx_seq_one_letter_code
_entity_poly.pdbx_strand_id
1 'polypeptide(L)'
;MKNPHRPALLLALLLAATLPVQAQTAVPAAPKVPAKPASAPELALKIEHDITTLSADGITRNVRYAERLVRQGDQVWLARVLPPNAHEEAEHAAGAKSHKHMDVAAAARWVQRAPDGTLRVRLVNAHDKLAVDVPQADWANAGFDGQWASALHLLDPARVARMTPLARPAPTGSKWVESRNGQMTVRVLWDDKGQYPRRVESSHARGTSRSVTVATPEALPKPLPWDRLQGYAQKEYSDLLD
;
A
#
# COMPACT_ATOMS: atom_id res chain seq x y z
N MET A 1 -35.87 -6.24 6.64
CA MET A 1 -35.31 -5.39 5.56
C MET A 1 -33.81 -5.65 5.52
N LYS A 2 -33.32 -6.22 4.40
CA LYS A 2 -31.92 -6.61 4.20
C LYS A 2 -31.08 -5.34 4.00
N ASN A 3 -30.06 -5.16 4.83
CA ASN A 3 -29.08 -4.09 4.71
C ASN A 3 -28.25 -4.34 3.44
N PRO A 4 -28.22 -3.43 2.45
CA PRO A 4 -27.40 -3.64 1.27
C PRO A 4 -25.94 -3.39 1.63
N HIS A 5 -25.10 -4.36 1.27
CA HIS A 5 -23.66 -4.36 1.42
C HIS A 5 -23.03 -2.98 1.15
N ARG A 6 -22.34 -2.43 2.14
CA ARG A 6 -21.28 -1.45 1.90
C ARG A 6 -20.14 -2.19 1.19
N PRO A 7 -19.78 -1.86 -0.06
CA PRO A 7 -18.56 -2.41 -0.63
C PRO A 7 -17.40 -1.73 0.10
N ALA A 8 -16.65 -2.50 0.89
CA ALA A 8 -15.31 -2.11 1.30
C ALA A 8 -14.48 -1.94 0.02
N LEU A 9 -14.26 -0.69 -0.39
CA LEU A 9 -13.55 -0.37 -1.61
C LEU A 9 -12.04 -0.49 -1.36
N LEU A 10 -11.57 -1.73 -1.22
CA LEU A 10 -10.15 -2.02 -1.32
C LEU A 10 -9.76 -1.94 -2.79
N LEU A 11 -9.30 -0.78 -3.22
CA LEU A 11 -8.57 -0.67 -4.48
C LEU A 11 -7.13 -1.12 -4.24
N ALA A 12 -6.96 -2.44 -4.06
CA ALA A 12 -5.67 -3.08 -4.17
C ALA A 12 -5.18 -2.91 -5.61
N LEU A 13 -4.05 -2.20 -5.80
CA LEU A 13 -3.26 -2.29 -7.02
C LEU A 13 -2.62 -3.69 -7.10
N LEU A 14 -3.43 -4.72 -7.35
CA LEU A 14 -2.94 -6.07 -7.65
C LEU A 14 -2.61 -6.14 -9.13
N LEU A 15 -1.33 -6.14 -9.46
CA LEU A 15 -0.84 -6.60 -10.75
C LEU A 15 -0.21 -7.99 -10.56
N ALA A 16 -1.04 -9.02 -10.45
CA ALA A 16 -0.60 -10.40 -10.44
C ALA A 16 -0.54 -10.92 -11.88
N ALA A 17 0.67 -11.24 -12.35
CA ALA A 17 0.87 -12.11 -13.50
C ALA A 17 1.80 -13.25 -13.03
N THR A 18 1.23 -14.44 -12.87
CA THR A 18 1.97 -15.67 -12.62
C THR A 18 2.56 -16.17 -13.93
N LEU A 19 3.83 -16.58 -13.91
CA LEU A 19 4.46 -17.35 -14.98
C LEU A 19 5.13 -18.60 -14.38
N PRO A 20 5.19 -19.72 -15.13
CA PRO A 20 5.71 -20.99 -14.64
C PRO A 20 7.24 -20.96 -14.51
N VAL A 21 7.74 -21.52 -13.41
CA VAL A 21 9.18 -21.78 -13.19
C VAL A 21 9.56 -23.04 -13.98
N GLN A 22 10.41 -22.89 -14.98
CA GLN A 22 11.16 -24.01 -15.54
C GLN A 22 12.42 -24.24 -14.71
N ALA A 23 12.58 -25.46 -14.20
CA ALA A 23 13.77 -25.90 -13.50
C ALA A 23 14.93 -26.07 -14.50
N GLN A 24 16.03 -25.35 -14.27
CA GLN A 24 17.33 -25.66 -14.86
C GLN A 24 18.26 -26.15 -13.76
N THR A 25 18.81 -27.34 -13.96
CA THR A 25 19.81 -27.96 -13.11
C THR A 25 21.19 -27.45 -13.50
N ALA A 26 21.85 -26.73 -12.60
CA ALA A 26 23.27 -26.41 -12.69
C ALA A 26 23.96 -26.65 -11.34
N VAL A 27 25.14 -27.26 -11.41
CA VAL A 27 25.96 -27.82 -10.32
C VAL A 27 26.53 -26.69 -9.42
N PRO A 28 26.63 -26.86 -8.08
CA PRO A 28 26.94 -25.76 -7.18
C PRO A 28 28.45 -25.43 -7.12
N ALA A 29 28.80 -24.18 -7.40
CA ALA A 29 29.99 -23.54 -6.86
C ALA A 29 29.69 -23.01 -5.46
N ALA A 30 30.64 -23.14 -4.52
CA ALA A 30 30.47 -22.71 -3.13
C ALA A 30 30.03 -21.22 -3.05
N PRO A 31 28.90 -20.91 -2.38
CA PRO A 31 28.39 -19.56 -2.34
C PRO A 31 29.28 -18.68 -1.45
N LYS A 32 29.94 -17.69 -2.05
CA LYS A 32 30.30 -16.45 -1.34
C LYS A 32 29.01 -15.89 -0.78
N VAL A 33 28.90 -15.83 0.55
CA VAL A 33 27.77 -15.20 1.24
C VAL A 33 27.67 -13.75 0.74
N PRO A 34 26.63 -13.36 -0.01
CA PRO A 34 26.48 -11.98 -0.42
C PRO A 34 26.26 -11.14 0.84
N ALA A 35 26.96 -10.00 0.91
CA ALA A 35 26.70 -8.98 1.91
C ALA A 35 25.19 -8.67 1.94
N LYS A 36 24.65 -8.46 3.15
CA LYS A 36 23.24 -8.04 3.38
C LYS A 36 22.89 -6.97 2.34
N PRO A 37 21.85 -7.16 1.50
CA PRO A 37 21.46 -6.15 0.54
C PRO A 37 21.25 -4.82 1.29
N ALA A 38 21.78 -3.73 0.74
CA ALA A 38 21.67 -2.41 1.32
C ALA A 38 20.19 -2.14 1.64
N SER A 39 19.91 -1.86 2.93
CA SER A 39 18.55 -1.53 3.37
C SER A 39 18.07 -0.28 2.62
N ALA A 40 16.81 -0.27 2.19
CA ALA A 40 16.24 0.87 1.52
C ALA A 40 16.36 2.12 2.42
N PRO A 41 16.59 3.32 1.85
CA PRO A 41 16.73 4.51 2.67
C PRO A 41 15.44 4.77 3.44
N GLU A 42 15.58 5.26 4.67
CA GLU A 42 14.46 5.71 5.48
C GLU A 42 13.68 6.80 4.74
N LEU A 43 12.35 6.73 4.82
CA LEU A 43 11.51 7.55 3.97
C LEU A 43 10.15 7.80 4.64
N ALA A 44 9.71 9.05 4.60
CA ALA A 44 8.31 9.41 4.84
C ALA A 44 7.76 10.05 3.56
N LEU A 45 6.53 9.70 3.19
CA LEU A 45 5.83 10.19 2.01
C LEU A 45 4.41 10.61 2.37
N LYS A 46 3.95 11.73 1.81
CA LYS A 46 2.53 11.96 1.55
C LYS A 46 2.20 11.42 0.17
N ILE A 47 1.15 10.61 0.08
CA ILE A 47 0.72 9.96 -1.15
C ILE A 47 -0.69 10.44 -1.46
N GLU A 48 -0.93 11.00 -2.63
CA GLU A 48 -2.22 11.52 -3.06
C GLU A 48 -2.72 10.69 -4.24
N HIS A 49 -3.99 10.28 -4.19
CA HIS A 49 -4.64 9.47 -5.20
C HIS A 49 -5.81 10.23 -5.82
N ASP A 50 -5.88 10.25 -7.14
CA ASP A 50 -7.03 10.71 -7.91
C ASP A 50 -7.40 9.62 -8.92
N ILE A 51 -8.59 9.04 -8.75
CA ILE A 51 -9.05 7.87 -9.50
C ILE A 51 -10.39 8.21 -10.14
N THR A 52 -10.48 8.07 -11.45
CA THR A 52 -11.71 8.16 -12.24
C THR A 52 -12.04 6.79 -12.80
N THR A 53 -13.27 6.33 -12.62
CA THR A 53 -13.80 5.12 -13.27
C THR A 53 -15.14 5.41 -13.92
N LEU A 54 -15.36 4.82 -15.10
CA LEU A 54 -16.64 4.80 -15.81
C LEU A 54 -17.17 3.36 -15.77
N SER A 55 -18.30 3.16 -15.10
CA SER A 55 -18.99 1.86 -15.07
C SER A 55 -19.87 1.65 -16.30
N ALA A 56 -20.26 0.39 -16.53
CA ALA A 56 -21.05 -0.01 -17.70
C ALA A 56 -22.45 0.61 -17.77
N ASP A 57 -22.98 1.08 -16.63
CA ASP A 57 -24.24 1.83 -16.53
C ASP A 57 -24.08 3.33 -16.88
N GLY A 58 -22.89 3.76 -17.30
CA GLY A 58 -22.60 5.15 -17.67
C GLY A 58 -22.25 6.05 -16.49
N ILE A 59 -22.13 5.52 -15.27
CA ILE A 59 -21.78 6.32 -14.09
C ILE A 59 -20.28 6.57 -14.04
N THR A 60 -19.89 7.84 -13.92
CA THR A 60 -18.51 8.22 -13.61
C THR A 60 -18.34 8.40 -12.11
N ARG A 61 -17.37 7.71 -11.52
CA ARG A 61 -16.96 7.89 -10.11
C ARG A 61 -15.58 8.52 -10.06
N ASN A 62 -15.45 9.56 -9.25
CA ASN A 62 -14.17 10.17 -8.91
C ASN A 62 -13.89 9.94 -7.43
N VAL A 63 -12.74 9.34 -7.13
CA VAL A 63 -12.30 9.04 -5.78
C VAL A 63 -10.98 9.74 -5.54
N ARG A 64 -10.94 10.54 -4.47
CA ARG A 64 -9.75 11.25 -4.03
C ARG A 64 -9.48 10.98 -2.56
N TYR A 65 -8.24 10.65 -2.25
CA TYR A 65 -7.79 10.49 -0.87
C TYR A 65 -6.27 10.66 -0.81
N ALA A 66 -5.76 10.77 0.41
CA ALA A 66 -4.34 10.74 0.66
C ALA A 66 -3.97 9.71 1.72
N GLU A 67 -2.74 9.24 1.67
CA GLU A 67 -2.12 8.35 2.64
C GLU A 67 -0.76 8.93 3.06
N ARG A 68 -0.27 8.48 4.21
CA ARG A 68 1.11 8.70 4.65
C ARG A 68 1.81 7.37 4.78
N LEU A 69 2.96 7.26 4.12
CA LEU A 69 3.87 6.13 4.30
C LEU A 69 5.05 6.57 5.16
N VAL A 70 5.46 5.73 6.10
CA VAL A 70 6.73 5.82 6.81
C VAL A 70 7.41 4.47 6.73
N ARG A 71 8.65 4.41 6.25
CA ARG A 71 9.48 3.21 6.33
C ARG A 71 10.80 3.52 7.01
N GLN A 72 11.22 2.63 7.88
CA GLN A 72 12.54 2.67 8.51
C GLN A 72 12.94 1.25 8.91
N GLY A 73 14.12 0.82 8.48
CA GLY A 73 14.60 -0.54 8.67
C GLY A 73 13.62 -1.57 8.08
N ASP A 74 13.23 -2.54 8.89
CA ASP A 74 12.34 -3.64 8.51
C ASP A 74 10.86 -3.36 8.88
N GLN A 75 10.45 -2.09 8.86
CA GLN A 75 9.10 -1.67 9.21
C GLN A 75 8.54 -0.67 8.19
N VAL A 76 7.28 -0.85 7.83
CA VAL A 76 6.50 0.05 6.96
C VAL A 76 5.16 0.34 7.61
N TRP A 77 4.82 1.61 7.70
CA TRP A 77 3.54 2.12 8.17
C TRP A 77 2.86 2.86 7.03
N LEU A 78 1.61 2.52 6.71
CA LEU A 78 0.77 3.22 5.74
C LEU A 78 -0.55 3.58 6.39
N ALA A 79 -0.91 4.87 6.43
CA ALA A 79 -2.13 5.34 7.07
C ALA A 79 -2.92 6.29 6.18
N ARG A 80 -4.25 6.20 6.23
CA ARG A 80 -5.14 7.17 5.60
C ARG A 80 -4.91 8.57 6.21
N VAL A 81 -4.80 9.59 5.36
CA VAL A 81 -4.90 10.99 5.80
C VAL A 81 -6.37 11.35 5.81
N LEU A 82 -6.94 11.40 7.00
CA LEU A 82 -8.35 11.74 7.20
C LEU A 82 -8.50 13.26 7.31
N PRO A 83 -9.45 13.87 6.58
CA PRO A 83 -9.86 15.26 6.83
C PRO A 83 -10.37 15.42 8.27
N PRO A 84 -10.29 16.64 8.84
CA PRO A 84 -11.06 16.98 10.03
C PRO A 84 -12.52 16.57 9.82
N ASN A 85 -13.16 16.00 10.84
CA ASN A 85 -14.57 15.57 10.85
C ASN A 85 -14.92 14.35 9.96
N ALA A 86 -13.97 13.73 9.26
CA ALA A 86 -14.25 12.49 8.52
C ALA A 86 -14.49 11.26 9.43
N HIS A 87 -14.12 11.39 10.70
CA HIS A 87 -14.46 10.48 11.78
C HIS A 87 -15.14 11.30 12.89
N GLU A 88 -16.37 11.78 12.63
CA GLU A 88 -17.14 12.41 13.70
C GLU A 88 -17.58 11.34 14.72
N GLU A 89 -17.05 11.48 15.92
CA GLU A 89 -17.34 10.73 17.15
C GLU A 89 -18.85 10.60 17.45
N ALA A 90 -19.67 11.50 16.89
CA ALA A 90 -21.12 11.58 17.11
C ALA A 90 -21.93 10.43 16.48
N GLU A 91 -21.54 9.92 15.29
CA GLU A 91 -22.23 8.76 14.70
C GLU A 91 -21.96 7.46 15.47
N HIS A 92 -20.80 7.36 16.13
CA HIS A 92 -20.41 6.19 16.93
C HIS A 92 -20.93 6.21 18.37
N ALA A 93 -21.34 7.37 18.90
CA ALA A 93 -21.83 7.52 20.28
C ALA A 93 -23.34 7.26 20.43
N ALA A 94 -24.14 7.43 19.37
CA ALA A 94 -25.61 7.41 19.46
C ALA A 94 -26.27 6.02 19.41
N GLY A 95 -25.51 4.95 19.17
CA GLY A 95 -26.04 3.58 19.04
C GLY A 95 -25.87 2.75 20.31
N ALA A 96 -26.86 2.75 21.21
CA ALA A 96 -26.85 2.00 22.47
C ALA A 96 -26.80 0.45 22.35
N LYS A 97 -26.60 -0.10 21.14
CA LYS A 97 -26.38 -1.52 20.84
C LYS A 97 -25.44 -1.76 19.65
N SER A 98 -24.47 -0.87 19.43
CA SER A 98 -23.55 -0.99 18.29
C SER A 98 -22.37 -1.91 18.64
N HIS A 99 -22.28 -3.07 17.98
CA HIS A 99 -21.02 -3.80 17.88
C HIS A 99 -20.00 -2.84 17.24
N LYS A 100 -18.93 -2.54 17.98
CA LYS A 100 -17.91 -1.58 17.55
C LYS A 100 -16.99 -2.27 16.53
N HIS A 101 -17.38 -2.26 15.26
CA HIS A 101 -16.51 -2.74 14.20
C HIS A 101 -15.42 -1.69 13.91
N MET A 102 -14.16 -2.12 13.91
CA MET A 102 -13.04 -1.29 13.50
C MET A 102 -13.21 -0.87 12.03
N ASP A 103 -13.03 0.42 11.72
CA ASP A 103 -12.95 0.86 10.32
C ASP A 103 -11.59 0.44 9.73
N VAL A 104 -11.58 -0.73 9.09
CA VAL A 104 -10.40 -1.29 8.42
C VAL A 104 -9.88 -0.37 7.31
N ALA A 105 -10.74 0.42 6.66
CA ALA A 105 -10.32 1.30 5.56
C ALA A 105 -9.59 2.56 6.06
N ALA A 106 -9.89 2.99 7.28
CA ALA A 106 -9.23 4.12 7.93
C ALA A 106 -8.06 3.70 8.84
N ALA A 107 -8.03 2.43 9.28
CA ALA A 107 -6.95 1.88 10.07
C ALA A 107 -5.60 1.96 9.33
N ALA A 108 -4.54 2.24 10.08
CA ALA A 108 -3.19 2.19 9.54
C ALA A 108 -2.75 0.75 9.35
N ARG A 109 -2.12 0.44 8.22
CA ARG A 109 -1.44 -0.83 8.02
C ARG A 109 0.01 -0.73 8.47
N TRP A 110 0.41 -1.61 9.37
CA TRP A 110 1.80 -1.76 9.82
C TRP A 110 2.32 -3.12 9.38
N VAL A 111 3.33 -3.12 8.52
CA VAL A 111 4.03 -4.33 8.05
C VAL A 111 5.42 -4.35 8.65
N GLN A 112 5.79 -5.47 9.24
CA GLN A 112 7.12 -5.72 9.77
C GLN A 112 7.71 -6.96 9.12
N ARG A 113 9.03 -6.94 8.91
CA ARG A 113 9.78 -8.09 8.42
C ARG A 113 10.77 -8.56 9.49
N ALA A 114 10.67 -9.83 9.86
CA ALA A 114 11.62 -10.46 10.76
C ALA A 114 12.93 -10.81 10.01
N PRO A 115 14.05 -11.07 10.72
CA PRO A 115 15.35 -11.37 10.09
C PRO A 115 15.34 -12.61 9.17
N ASP A 116 14.45 -13.57 9.43
CA ASP A 116 14.22 -14.77 8.60
C ASP A 116 13.40 -14.48 7.34
N GLY A 117 12.91 -13.25 7.19
CA GLY A 117 12.07 -12.80 6.09
C GLY A 117 10.56 -12.95 6.32
N THR A 118 10.15 -13.50 7.46
CA THR A 118 8.73 -13.65 7.81
C THR A 118 8.08 -12.28 7.97
N LEU A 119 6.86 -12.12 7.44
CA LEU A 119 6.11 -10.86 7.51
C LEU A 119 5.03 -10.93 8.58
N ARG A 120 4.92 -9.87 9.38
CA ARG A 120 3.82 -9.62 10.30
C ARG A 120 3.05 -8.40 9.82
N VAL A 121 1.73 -8.52 9.72
CA VAL A 121 0.85 -7.44 9.25
C VAL A 121 -0.16 -7.13 10.35
N ARG A 122 -0.26 -5.85 10.70
CA ARG A 122 -1.24 -5.35 11.67
C ARG A 122 -2.07 -4.22 11.09
N LEU A 123 -3.34 -4.17 11.47
CA LEU A 123 -4.18 -3.00 11.34
C LEU A 123 -4.18 -2.25 12.67
N VAL A 124 -3.96 -0.95 12.64
CA VAL A 124 -3.86 -0.13 13.84
C VAL A 124 -4.87 1.00 13.80
N ASN A 125 -5.77 1.01 14.76
CA ASN A 125 -6.71 2.08 15.00
C ASN A 125 -6.20 2.96 16.15
N ALA A 126 -5.71 4.15 15.80
CA ALA A 126 -5.17 5.10 16.76
C ALA A 126 -6.24 5.70 17.68
N HIS A 127 -7.47 5.85 17.19
CA HIS A 127 -8.60 6.38 17.97
C HIS A 127 -8.99 5.39 19.08
N ASP A 128 -9.11 4.12 18.74
CA ASP A 128 -9.51 3.07 19.68
C ASP A 128 -8.35 2.48 20.48
N LYS A 129 -7.12 2.96 20.24
CA LYS A 129 -5.87 2.42 20.80
C LYS A 129 -5.81 0.89 20.67
N LEU A 130 -6.08 0.41 19.46
CA LEU A 130 -6.17 -1.01 19.13
C LEU A 130 -5.21 -1.35 17.99
N ALA A 131 -4.46 -2.43 18.14
CA ALA A 131 -3.70 -3.05 17.07
C ALA A 131 -4.19 -4.50 16.89
N VAL A 132 -4.42 -4.88 15.64
CA VAL A 132 -5.02 -6.18 15.28
C VAL A 132 -4.07 -6.91 14.34
N ASP A 133 -3.62 -8.09 14.73
CA ASP A 133 -2.83 -8.97 13.88
C ASP A 133 -3.70 -9.57 12.77
N VAL A 134 -3.21 -9.47 11.53
CA VAL A 134 -3.91 -9.93 10.34
C VAL A 134 -3.27 -11.24 9.86
N PRO A 135 -4.00 -12.36 9.86
CA PRO A 135 -3.50 -13.62 9.35
C PRO A 135 -3.26 -13.52 7.84
N GLN A 136 -2.34 -14.33 7.31
CA GLN A 136 -1.93 -14.27 5.90
C GLN A 136 -3.09 -14.41 4.93
N ALA A 137 -4.10 -15.22 5.27
CA ALA A 137 -5.31 -15.41 4.46
C ALA A 137 -6.09 -14.10 4.23
N ASP A 138 -5.98 -13.14 5.15
CA ASP A 138 -6.72 -11.87 5.15
C ASP A 138 -5.86 -10.66 4.76
N TRP A 139 -4.58 -10.84 4.41
CA TRP A 139 -3.72 -9.73 4.00
C TRP A 139 -4.30 -8.91 2.86
N ALA A 140 -4.92 -9.59 1.87
CA ALA A 140 -5.59 -8.91 0.77
C ALA A 140 -6.73 -8.02 1.26
N ASN A 141 -7.50 -8.45 2.26
CA ASN A 141 -8.58 -7.67 2.89
C ASN A 141 -8.05 -6.48 3.72
N ALA A 142 -6.81 -6.58 4.22
CA ALA A 142 -6.08 -5.48 4.83
C ALA A 142 -5.28 -4.62 3.81
N GLY A 143 -5.44 -4.88 2.51
CA GLY A 143 -4.86 -4.11 1.41
C GLY A 143 -3.39 -4.40 1.15
N PHE A 144 -2.88 -5.53 1.65
CA PHE A 144 -1.51 -5.98 1.46
C PHE A 144 -1.46 -7.15 0.49
N ASP A 145 -0.58 -7.07 -0.50
CA ASP A 145 -0.40 -8.07 -1.57
C ASP A 145 0.56 -9.21 -1.18
N GLY A 146 1.07 -9.21 0.06
CA GLY A 146 2.08 -10.17 0.51
C GLY A 146 3.51 -9.82 0.08
N GLN A 147 3.72 -8.75 -0.69
CA GLN A 147 5.04 -8.42 -1.25
C GLN A 147 5.73 -7.35 -0.42
N TRP A 148 6.78 -7.74 0.30
CA TRP A 148 7.62 -6.80 1.07
C TRP A 148 8.18 -5.67 0.21
N ALA A 149 8.65 -5.97 -1.01
CA ALA A 149 9.20 -4.97 -1.92
C ALA A 149 8.16 -3.90 -2.29
N SER A 150 6.90 -4.28 -2.54
CA SER A 150 5.81 -3.34 -2.79
C SER A 150 5.52 -2.47 -1.57
N ALA A 151 5.45 -3.06 -0.37
CA ALA A 151 5.24 -2.27 0.86
C ALA A 151 6.37 -1.28 1.09
N LEU A 152 7.63 -1.72 0.94
CA LEU A 152 8.79 -0.89 1.21
C LEU A 152 8.95 0.23 0.18
N HIS A 153 8.70 -0.04 -1.11
CA HIS A 153 9.00 0.89 -2.20
C HIS A 153 7.76 1.54 -2.85
N LEU A 154 6.55 1.27 -2.36
CA LEU A 154 5.23 1.50 -3.00
C LEU A 154 5.03 0.76 -4.34
N LEU A 155 6.10 0.49 -5.06
CA LEU A 155 6.13 -0.29 -6.28
C LEU A 155 7.45 -1.07 -6.31
N ASP A 156 7.37 -2.38 -6.58
CA ASP A 156 8.54 -3.25 -6.64
C ASP A 156 9.61 -2.70 -7.63
N PRO A 157 10.83 -2.36 -7.17
CA PRO A 157 11.90 -1.87 -8.02
C PRO A 157 12.26 -2.86 -9.15
N ALA A 158 12.15 -4.17 -8.91
CA ALA A 158 12.43 -5.17 -9.94
C ALA A 158 11.41 -5.08 -11.08
N ARG A 159 10.15 -4.74 -10.77
CA ARG A 159 9.12 -4.46 -11.78
C ARG A 159 9.46 -3.20 -12.58
N VAL A 160 9.85 -2.12 -11.90
CA VAL A 160 10.23 -0.84 -12.54
C VAL A 160 11.40 -1.03 -13.49
N ALA A 161 12.40 -1.82 -13.11
CA ALA A 161 13.57 -2.10 -13.94
C ALA A 161 13.24 -2.81 -15.26
N ARG A 162 12.12 -3.53 -15.34
CA ARG A 162 11.65 -4.21 -16.57
C ARG A 162 10.77 -3.33 -17.46
N MET A 163 10.43 -2.11 -17.01
CA MET A 163 9.59 -1.19 -17.79
C MET A 163 10.42 -0.47 -18.86
N THR A 164 9.77 -0.06 -19.94
CA THR A 164 10.41 0.65 -21.05
C THR A 164 10.70 2.09 -20.66
N PRO A 165 11.96 2.57 -20.74
CA PRO A 165 12.27 3.99 -20.51
C PRO A 165 11.50 4.91 -21.46
N LEU A 166 11.01 6.03 -20.94
CA LEU A 166 10.39 7.09 -21.74
C LEU A 166 11.29 8.31 -21.81
N ALA A 167 11.45 8.85 -23.02
CA ALA A 167 12.10 10.14 -23.26
C ALA A 167 11.19 11.31 -22.86
N ARG A 168 10.89 11.42 -21.56
CA ARG A 168 10.10 12.50 -20.96
C ARG A 168 10.99 13.23 -19.94
N PRO A 169 10.98 14.58 -19.90
CA PRO A 169 11.71 15.33 -18.90
C PRO A 169 11.36 14.87 -17.47
N ALA A 170 12.41 14.71 -16.65
CA ALA A 170 12.31 14.28 -15.26
C ALA A 170 13.30 15.10 -14.40
N PRO A 171 13.01 15.31 -13.11
CA PRO A 171 13.98 15.87 -12.17
C PRO A 171 15.26 15.03 -12.11
N THR A 172 16.38 15.65 -11.74
CA THR A 172 17.65 14.96 -11.54
C THR A 172 17.51 13.78 -10.58
N GLY A 173 18.05 12.62 -10.94
CA GLY A 173 17.94 11.39 -10.15
C GLY A 173 16.58 10.68 -10.27
N SER A 174 15.72 11.11 -11.19
CA SER A 174 14.46 10.44 -11.52
C SER A 174 14.37 10.10 -13.01
N LYS A 175 13.56 9.10 -13.34
CA LYS A 175 13.31 8.67 -14.73
C LYS A 175 11.85 8.27 -14.96
N TRP A 176 11.35 8.53 -16.16
CA TRP A 176 10.07 8.00 -16.61
C TRP A 176 10.25 6.62 -17.23
N VAL A 177 9.40 5.67 -16.82
CA VAL A 177 9.29 4.35 -17.44
C VAL A 177 7.83 4.00 -17.71
N GLU A 178 7.57 3.11 -18.66
CA GLU A 178 6.24 2.69 -19.08
C GLU A 178 6.11 1.17 -19.20
N SER A 179 4.93 0.67 -18.83
CA SER A 179 4.49 -0.69 -19.12
C SER A 179 3.15 -0.59 -19.83
N ARG A 180 2.99 -1.37 -20.90
CA ARG A 180 1.69 -1.60 -21.53
C ARG A 180 1.34 -3.07 -21.37
N ASN A 181 0.15 -3.36 -20.88
CA ASN A 181 -0.38 -4.71 -20.76
C ASN A 181 -1.82 -4.73 -21.29
N GLY A 182 -1.98 -5.25 -22.51
CA GLY A 182 -3.26 -5.19 -23.22
C GLY A 182 -3.77 -3.76 -23.34
N GLN A 183 -4.94 -3.49 -22.75
CA GLN A 183 -5.59 -2.17 -22.77
C GLN A 183 -5.11 -1.23 -21.65
N MET A 184 -4.25 -1.68 -20.73
CA MET A 184 -3.76 -0.87 -19.63
C MET A 184 -2.38 -0.30 -19.94
N THR A 185 -2.22 1.01 -19.77
CA THR A 185 -0.91 1.69 -19.78
C THR A 185 -0.60 2.18 -18.39
N VAL A 186 0.61 1.92 -17.90
CA VAL A 186 1.13 2.44 -16.63
C VAL A 186 2.43 3.18 -16.90
N ARG A 187 2.51 4.44 -16.46
CA ARG A 187 3.72 5.26 -16.50
C ARG A 187 4.15 5.59 -15.08
N VAL A 188 5.44 5.52 -14.83
CA VAL A 188 6.01 5.76 -13.50
C VAL A 188 7.14 6.76 -13.63
N LEU A 189 7.07 7.85 -12.86
CA LEU A 189 8.22 8.68 -12.54
C LEU A 189 8.90 8.09 -11.31
N TRP A 190 10.00 7.40 -11.52
CA TRP A 190 10.76 6.70 -10.49
C TRP A 190 11.88 7.58 -9.95
N ASP A 191 12.06 7.65 -8.62
CA ASP A 191 13.24 8.24 -7.99
C ASP A 191 14.24 7.16 -7.63
N ASP A 192 15.44 7.20 -8.22
CA ASP A 192 16.46 6.17 -8.02
C ASP A 192 17.10 6.23 -6.63
N LYS A 193 17.27 7.43 -6.06
CA LYS A 193 17.92 7.61 -4.75
C LYS A 193 17.00 7.19 -3.61
N GLY A 194 15.76 7.66 -3.64
CA GLY A 194 14.73 7.33 -2.66
C GLY A 194 14.10 5.96 -2.88
N GLN A 195 14.28 5.34 -4.05
CA GLN A 195 13.72 4.04 -4.41
C GLN A 195 12.20 3.99 -4.17
N TYR A 196 11.48 4.93 -4.76
CA TYR A 196 10.02 5.01 -4.72
C TYR A 196 9.47 5.73 -5.98
N PRO A 197 8.21 5.51 -6.37
CA PRO A 197 7.59 6.26 -7.45
C PRO A 197 7.16 7.65 -6.96
N ARG A 198 7.71 8.72 -7.55
CA ARG A 198 7.19 10.09 -7.33
C ARG A 198 5.81 10.28 -7.93
N ARG A 199 5.52 9.57 -9.02
CA ARG A 199 4.23 9.61 -9.71
C ARG A 199 3.95 8.31 -10.43
N VAL A 200 2.71 7.84 -10.35
CA VAL A 200 2.19 6.71 -11.13
C VAL A 200 0.95 7.19 -11.87
N GLU A 201 0.93 6.97 -13.18
CA GLU A 201 -0.23 7.25 -14.03
C GLU A 201 -0.67 5.92 -14.64
N SER A 202 -1.91 5.51 -14.41
CA SER A 202 -2.50 4.36 -15.08
C SER A 202 -3.74 4.78 -15.86
N SER A 203 -3.91 4.24 -17.06
CA SER A 203 -5.08 4.52 -17.89
C SER A 203 -5.47 3.34 -18.74
N HIS A 204 -6.76 3.11 -18.86
CA HIS A 204 -7.32 2.19 -19.82
C HIS A 204 -7.44 2.84 -21.20
N ALA A 205 -7.15 2.11 -22.28
CA ALA A 205 -7.15 2.62 -23.65
C ALA A 205 -8.51 3.19 -24.09
N ARG A 206 -9.61 2.66 -23.53
CA ARG A 206 -10.99 3.16 -23.77
C ARG A 206 -11.38 4.35 -22.88
N GLY A 207 -10.49 4.85 -22.02
CA GLY A 207 -10.79 5.93 -21.08
C GLY A 207 -11.71 5.54 -19.92
N THR A 208 -12.07 4.25 -19.78
CA THR A 208 -13.00 3.75 -18.75
C THR A 208 -12.40 3.76 -17.34
N SER A 209 -11.08 3.85 -17.22
CA SER A 209 -10.43 4.10 -15.95
C SER A 209 -9.16 4.92 -16.13
N ARG A 210 -8.92 5.79 -15.16
CA ARG A 210 -7.69 6.57 -15.01
C ARG A 210 -7.36 6.67 -13.52
N SER A 211 -6.10 6.52 -13.18
CA SER A 211 -5.60 6.81 -11.84
C SER A 211 -4.31 7.59 -11.93
N VAL A 212 -4.17 8.56 -11.05
CA VAL A 212 -2.94 9.30 -10.81
C VAL A 212 -2.62 9.20 -9.33
N THR A 213 -1.44 8.69 -9.04
CA THR A 213 -0.85 8.70 -7.69
C THR A 213 0.37 9.61 -7.69
N VAL A 214 0.48 10.50 -6.71
CA VAL A 214 1.65 11.37 -6.50
C VAL A 214 2.20 11.12 -5.11
N ALA A 215 3.48 10.82 -5.00
CA ALA A 215 4.16 10.66 -3.73
C ALA A 215 5.21 11.75 -3.53
N THR A 216 5.04 12.51 -2.45
CA THR A 216 5.89 13.65 -2.09
C THR A 216 6.63 13.33 -0.79
N PRO A 217 7.96 13.45 -0.75
CA PRO A 217 8.73 13.30 0.49
C PRO A 217 8.26 14.25 1.59
N GLU A 218 8.14 13.73 2.79
CA GLU A 218 7.97 14.49 4.03
C GLU A 218 9.17 14.22 4.96
N ALA A 219 9.33 15.06 5.98
CA ALA A 219 10.27 14.77 7.06
C ALA A 219 9.83 13.51 7.82
N LEU A 220 10.79 12.68 8.24
CA LEU A 220 10.49 11.55 9.11
C LEU A 220 9.84 12.04 10.42
N PRO A 221 8.70 11.47 10.82
CA PRO A 221 8.04 11.87 12.05
C PRO A 221 8.89 11.47 13.27
N LYS A 222 8.87 12.31 14.30
CA LYS A 222 9.47 12.04 15.61
C LYS A 222 8.40 12.29 16.69
N PRO A 223 8.01 11.30 17.51
CA PRO A 223 8.38 9.89 17.41
C PRO A 223 7.74 9.22 16.19
N LEU A 224 8.26 8.05 15.79
CA LEU A 224 7.71 7.27 14.68
C LEU A 224 6.31 6.74 15.05
N PRO A 225 5.49 6.34 14.06
CA PRO A 225 4.11 5.93 14.33
C PRO A 225 4.02 4.72 15.27
N TRP A 226 4.90 3.71 15.07
CA TRP A 226 4.90 2.49 15.87
C TRP A 226 5.46 2.67 17.29
N ASP A 227 6.23 3.72 17.55
CA ASP A 227 6.73 4.02 18.91
C ASP A 227 5.57 4.47 19.83
N ARG A 228 4.46 4.92 19.26
CA ARG A 228 3.29 5.43 19.99
C ARG A 228 2.31 4.34 20.41
N LEU A 229 2.61 3.07 20.09
CA LEU A 229 1.69 1.96 20.29
C LEU A 229 1.77 1.34 21.68
N GLN A 230 2.64 1.85 22.54
CA GLN A 230 2.68 1.43 23.93
C GLN A 230 1.31 1.63 24.58
N GLY A 231 0.79 0.57 25.20
CA GLY A 231 -0.53 0.56 25.84
C GLY A 231 -1.72 0.34 24.89
N TYR A 232 -1.48 0.10 23.60
CA TYR A 232 -2.57 -0.31 22.70
C TYR A 232 -2.98 -1.74 23.01
N ALA A 233 -4.30 -1.98 23.06
CA ALA A 233 -4.83 -3.34 23.12
C ALA A 233 -4.38 -4.12 21.87
N GLN A 234 -4.05 -5.40 22.05
CA GLN A 234 -3.73 -6.31 20.95
C GLN A 234 -4.90 -7.28 20.79
N LYS A 235 -5.33 -7.52 19.55
CA LYS A 235 -6.39 -8.48 19.20
C LYS A 235 -6.01 -9.28 17.96
N GLU A 236 -6.70 -10.39 17.75
CA GLU A 236 -6.63 -11.14 16.51
C GLU A 236 -7.70 -10.65 15.53
N TYR A 237 -7.46 -10.79 14.23
CA TYR A 237 -8.41 -10.35 13.20
C TYR A 237 -9.78 -11.03 13.32
N SER A 238 -9.84 -12.28 13.80
CA SER A 238 -11.09 -13.00 14.06
C SER A 238 -12.00 -12.26 15.06
N ASP A 239 -11.41 -11.57 16.04
CA ASP A 239 -12.17 -10.82 17.05
C ASP A 239 -12.93 -9.61 16.47
N LEU A 240 -12.69 -9.27 15.19
CA LEU A 240 -13.43 -8.23 14.45
C LEU A 240 -14.62 -8.79 13.66
N LEU A 241 -14.69 -10.11 13.48
CA LEU A 241 -15.69 -10.78 12.66
C LEU A 241 -16.91 -11.27 13.47
N ASP A 242 -16.79 -11.32 14.80
CA ASP A 242 -17.84 -11.70 15.76
C ASP A 242 -18.67 -10.50 16.24
#